data_AF-A0A0R3SMA4-F1
#
_entry.id   AF-A0A0R3SMA4-F1
#
_cell.length_a   1.000
_cell.length_b   1.000
_cell.length_c   1.000
_cell.angle_alpha   90.00
_cell.angle_beta   90.00
_cell.angle_gamma   90.00
#
_symmetry.space_group_name_H-M   'P 1'
#
loop_
_entity.id
_entity.type
_entity.pdbx_description
1 polymer ?
#
loop_
_entity_poly.entity_id
_entity_poly.type
_entity_poly.pdbx_seq_one_letter_code
_entity_poly.pdbx_strand_id
1 'polypeptide(L)'
;MDGRVRYLRIEETNVSEVRSAANSKKNEVLIGMCASLVAMNWEMFRTSRLFHVTKEIKGMMSLLGCPQMAQESATSKVKALLMWRNASRDDEVRTACTTAFRDMVTLSGIQDTPDLITDLFVEDIDVPVEW
;
A
#
# COMPACT_ATOMS: atom_id res chain seq x y z
N MET A 1 33.66 3.45 11.36
CA MET A 1 33.02 3.85 10.09
C MET A 1 31.51 3.88 10.33
N ASP A 2 30.95 5.07 10.59
CA ASP A 2 29.53 5.26 10.89
C ASP A 2 28.78 5.51 9.56
N GLY A 3 28.17 4.45 9.03
CA GLY A 3 27.47 4.43 7.73
C GLY A 3 26.10 5.10 7.77
N ARG A 4 25.98 6.31 8.34
CA ARG A 4 24.74 7.09 8.27
C ARG A 4 24.59 7.66 6.87
N VAL A 5 23.99 6.87 5.99
CA VAL A 5 23.31 7.39 4.81
C VAL A 5 22.26 8.39 5.32
N ARG A 6 22.46 9.67 5.05
CA ARG A 6 21.42 10.69 5.24
C ARG A 6 20.36 10.44 4.19
N TYR A 7 19.43 9.53 4.49
CA TYR A 7 18.17 9.46 3.75
C TYR A 7 17.56 10.87 3.84
N LEU A 8 17.20 11.47 2.70
CA LEU A 8 16.36 12.67 2.69
C LEU A 8 15.24 12.43 3.70
N ARG A 9 14.95 13.43 4.54
CA ARG A 9 13.81 13.37 5.46
C ARG A 9 12.55 13.40 4.59
N ILE A 10 12.15 12.22 4.13
CA ILE A 10 10.92 12.03 3.40
C ILE A 10 9.84 12.03 4.49
N GLU A 11 9.04 13.08 4.50
CA GLU A 11 7.94 13.30 5.43
C GLU A 11 6.64 12.85 4.76
N GLU A 12 5.56 12.69 5.53
CA GLU A 12 4.26 12.31 4.98
C GLU A 12 3.84 13.18 3.78
N THR A 13 4.17 14.47 3.87
CA THR A 13 3.83 15.50 2.90
C THR A 13 4.53 15.35 1.55
N ASN A 14 5.68 14.67 1.48
CA ASN A 14 6.47 14.59 0.25
C ASN A 14 6.70 13.16 -0.27
N VAL A 15 6.43 12.11 0.52
CA VAL A 15 6.66 10.72 0.06
C VAL A 15 5.81 10.37 -1.15
N SER A 16 4.57 10.88 -1.22
CA SER A 16 3.64 10.59 -2.31
C SER A 16 4.12 11.22 -3.62
N GLU A 17 4.60 12.46 -3.57
CA GLU A 17 5.16 13.18 -4.71
C GLU A 17 6.47 12.55 -5.19
N VAL A 18 7.39 12.24 -4.26
CA VAL A 18 8.66 11.60 -4.58
C VAL A 18 8.44 10.21 -5.19
N ARG A 19 7.50 9.43 -4.63
CA ARG A 19 7.12 8.13 -5.16
C ARG A 19 6.51 8.25 -6.56
N SER A 20 5.62 9.21 -6.78
CA SER A 20 4.99 9.39 -8.10
C SER A 20 6.00 9.84 -9.16
N ALA A 21 6.90 10.76 -8.81
CA ALA A 21 8.00 11.16 -9.69
C ALA A 21 8.95 9.99 -10.02
N ALA A 22 9.24 9.14 -9.04
CA ALA A 22 10.04 7.93 -9.23
C ALA A 22 9.35 6.93 -10.17
N ASN A 23 8.05 6.71 -10.01
CA ASN A 23 7.25 5.83 -10.86
C ASN A 23 7.16 6.35 -12.30
N SER A 24 6.90 7.64 -12.49
CA SER A 24 6.91 8.28 -13.83
C SER A 24 8.24 8.07 -14.56
N LYS A 25 9.35 8.15 -13.82
CA LYS A 25 10.71 7.94 -14.37
C LYS A 25 11.17 6.48 -14.37
N LYS A 26 10.34 5.54 -13.90
CA LYS A 26 10.69 4.12 -13.73
C LYS A 26 11.99 3.92 -12.93
N ASN A 27 12.24 4.78 -11.94
CA ASN A 27 13.44 4.70 -11.11
C ASN A 27 13.23 3.65 -10.01
N GLU A 28 13.60 2.41 -10.28
CA GLU A 28 13.41 1.28 -9.36
C GLU A 28 14.06 1.48 -7.99
N VAL A 29 15.22 2.15 -7.95
CA VAL A 29 15.93 2.43 -6.68
C VAL A 29 15.10 3.37 -5.81
N LEU A 30 14.61 4.47 -6.37
CA LEU A 30 13.77 5.42 -5.62
C LEU A 30 12.40 4.82 -5.26
N ILE A 31 11.84 3.97 -6.12
CA ILE A 31 10.60 3.23 -5.82
C ILE A 31 10.80 2.33 -4.59
N GLY A 32 11.88 1.55 -4.55
CA GLY A 32 12.19 0.67 -3.41
C GLY A 32 12.50 1.44 -2.12
N MET A 33 13.20 2.58 -2.21
CA MET A 33 13.45 3.46 -1.07
C MET A 33 12.15 4.05 -0.50
N CYS A 34 11.25 4.53 -1.37
CA CYS A 34 9.93 5.02 -0.94
C CYS A 34 9.11 3.91 -0.30
N ALA A 35 9.12 2.69 -0.87
CA ALA A 35 8.45 1.52 -0.30
C ALA A 35 8.97 1.22 1.11
N SER A 36 10.29 1.21 1.30
CA SER A 36 10.93 0.93 2.59
C SER A 36 10.55 1.97 3.64
N LEU A 37 10.52 3.24 3.27
CA LEU A 37 10.20 4.33 4.17
C LEU A 37 8.71 4.37 4.56
N VAL A 38 7.82 4.10 3.61
CA VAL A 38 6.38 3.93 3.90
C VAL A 38 6.17 2.74 4.84
N ALA A 39 6.83 1.60 4.60
CA ALA A 39 6.71 0.42 5.45
C ALA A 39 7.18 0.70 6.89
N MET A 40 8.28 1.43 7.07
CA MET A 40 8.77 1.80 8.41
C MET A 40 7.86 2.77 9.16
N ASN A 41 6.98 3.50 8.46
CA ASN A 41 6.05 4.47 9.04
C ASN A 41 4.59 4.09 8.74
N TRP A 42 4.33 2.79 8.65
CA TRP A 42 3.07 2.25 8.12
C TRP A 42 1.83 2.78 8.85
N GLU A 43 1.87 2.86 10.18
CA GLU A 43 0.74 3.39 10.98
C GLU A 43 0.35 4.82 10.62
N MET A 44 1.34 5.66 10.27
CA MET A 44 1.10 7.02 9.80
C MET A 44 0.48 7.00 8.39
N PHE A 45 1.04 6.20 7.48
CA PHE A 45 0.65 6.21 6.07
C PHE A 45 -0.65 5.47 5.76
N ARG A 46 -0.99 4.41 6.49
CA ARG A 46 -2.20 3.62 6.25
C ARG A 46 -3.49 4.43 6.43
N THR A 47 -3.44 5.50 7.23
CA THR A 47 -4.56 6.44 7.43
C THR A 47 -4.50 7.68 6.54
N SER A 48 -3.38 7.89 5.83
CA SER A 48 -3.17 9.08 5.01
C SER A 48 -3.95 9.02 3.70
N ARG A 49 -4.81 10.02 3.45
CA ARG A 49 -5.55 10.13 2.18
C ARG A 49 -4.64 10.32 0.97
N LEU A 50 -3.54 11.07 1.12
CA LEU A 50 -2.60 11.34 0.03
C LEU A 50 -1.92 10.05 -0.47
N PHE A 51 -1.67 9.11 0.44
CA PHE A 51 -1.12 7.80 0.14
C PHE A 51 -2.08 6.96 -0.71
N HIS A 52 -3.38 7.00 -0.41
CA HIS A 52 -4.41 6.25 -1.14
C HIS A 52 -4.78 6.86 -2.50
N VAL A 53 -4.60 8.16 -2.67
CA VAL A 53 -4.90 8.87 -3.93
C VAL A 53 -3.85 8.58 -5.01
N THR A 54 -2.63 8.17 -4.64
CA THR A 54 -1.64 7.70 -5.63
C THR A 54 -2.07 6.34 -6.21
N LYS A 55 -2.71 6.37 -7.39
CA LYS A 55 -3.28 5.24 -8.14
C LYS A 55 -2.26 4.22 -8.68
N GLU A 56 -1.07 4.16 -8.11
CA GLU A 56 0.07 3.46 -8.70
C GLU A 56 0.15 2.00 -8.22
N ILE A 57 -0.43 1.09 -9.01
CA ILE A 57 -0.41 -0.37 -8.78
C ILE A 57 1.01 -0.87 -8.49
N LYS A 58 1.99 -0.51 -9.33
CA LYS A 58 3.39 -0.91 -9.18
C LYS A 58 4.00 -0.44 -7.87
N GLY A 59 3.66 0.77 -7.45
CA GLY A 59 4.07 1.30 -6.15
C GLY A 59 3.56 0.42 -5.02
N MET A 60 2.27 0.08 -5.05
CA MET A 60 1.65 -0.77 -4.02
C MET A 60 2.25 -2.17 -4.00
N MET A 61 2.50 -2.78 -5.16
CA MET A 61 3.20 -4.08 -5.25
C MET A 61 4.59 -4.01 -4.61
N SER A 62 5.37 -2.97 -4.94
CA SER A 62 6.71 -2.80 -4.37
C SER A 62 6.67 -2.59 -2.85
N LEU A 63 5.61 -1.97 -2.33
CA LEU A 63 5.42 -1.82 -0.91
C LEU A 63 5.14 -3.16 -0.23
N LEU A 64 4.20 -3.95 -0.76
CA LEU A 64 3.86 -5.25 -0.17
C LEU A 64 5.03 -6.24 -0.24
N GLY A 65 5.86 -6.15 -1.28
CA GLY A 65 7.10 -6.93 -1.39
C GLY A 65 8.24 -6.44 -0.48
N CYS A 66 8.06 -5.34 0.25
CA CYS A 66 9.07 -4.80 1.15
C CYS A 66 9.20 -5.72 2.39
N PRO A 67 10.39 -6.21 2.75
CA PRO A 67 10.57 -7.11 3.88
C PRO A 67 10.03 -6.57 5.21
N GLN A 68 10.07 -5.25 5.39
CA GLN A 68 9.53 -4.55 6.55
C GLN A 68 8.01 -4.74 6.70
N MET A 69 7.29 -4.90 5.58
CA MET A 69 5.86 -5.21 5.62
C MET A 69 5.57 -6.60 6.18
N ALA A 70 6.54 -7.51 6.27
CA ALA A 70 6.32 -8.82 6.91
C ALA A 70 5.90 -8.71 8.39
N GLN A 71 6.23 -7.58 9.04
CA GLN A 71 5.85 -7.31 10.43
C GLN A 71 4.41 -6.81 10.58
N GLU A 72 3.81 -6.31 9.49
CA GLU A 72 2.45 -5.78 9.49
C GLU A 72 1.40 -6.88 9.38
N SER A 73 0.30 -6.72 10.12
CA SER A 73 -0.78 -7.71 10.13
C SER A 73 -1.50 -7.81 8.77
N ALA A 74 -2.06 -8.99 8.48
CA ALA A 74 -2.87 -9.21 7.29
C ALA A 74 -4.05 -8.23 7.22
N THR A 75 -4.79 -8.08 8.32
CA THR A 75 -5.89 -7.10 8.46
C THR A 75 -5.44 -5.69 8.12
N SER A 76 -4.29 -5.26 8.65
CA SER A 76 -3.77 -3.91 8.41
C SER A 76 -3.48 -3.65 6.93
N LYS A 77 -2.87 -4.63 6.24
CA LYS A 77 -2.59 -4.58 4.79
C LYS A 77 -3.85 -4.58 3.94
N VAL A 78 -4.79 -5.49 4.22
CA VAL A 78 -6.05 -5.60 3.47
C VAL A 78 -6.85 -4.31 3.58
N LYS A 79 -6.95 -3.71 4.79
CA LYS A 79 -7.59 -2.42 4.98
C LYS A 79 -7.00 -1.33 4.10
N ALA A 80 -5.68 -1.18 4.11
CA ALA A 80 -5.02 -0.15 3.32
C ALA A 80 -5.23 -0.37 1.81
N LEU A 81 -5.24 -1.62 1.35
CA LEU A 81 -5.53 -1.94 -0.06
C LEU A 81 -6.99 -1.65 -0.43
N LEU A 82 -7.95 -1.89 0.48
CA LEU A 82 -9.35 -1.53 0.28
C LEU A 82 -9.55 -0.02 0.21
N MET A 83 -8.89 0.74 1.10
CA MET A 83 -8.90 2.21 1.06
C MET A 83 -8.31 2.76 -0.24
N TRP A 84 -7.19 2.20 -0.70
CA TRP A 84 -6.58 2.54 -1.98
C TRP A 84 -7.50 2.23 -3.16
N ARG A 85 -8.10 1.03 -3.21
CA ARG A 85 -9.07 0.64 -4.25
C ARG A 85 -10.25 1.61 -4.30
N ASN A 86 -10.81 1.94 -3.13
CA ASN A 86 -12.00 2.79 -3.02
C ASN A 86 -11.71 4.28 -3.24
N ALA A 87 -10.45 4.71 -3.14
CA ALA A 87 -10.06 6.08 -3.48
C ALA A 87 -10.19 6.39 -4.99
N SER A 88 -10.26 5.35 -5.84
CA SER A 88 -10.51 5.55 -7.27
C SER A 88 -11.97 5.90 -7.54
N ARG A 89 -12.19 7.09 -8.13
CA ARG A 89 -13.49 7.54 -8.64
C ARG A 89 -13.75 7.18 -10.10
N ASP A 90 -12.73 6.69 -10.78
CA ASP A 90 -12.78 6.30 -12.19
C ASP A 90 -13.07 4.80 -12.28
N ASP A 91 -14.09 4.41 -13.04
CA ASP A 91 -14.58 3.03 -13.10
C ASP A 91 -13.58 2.07 -13.77
N GLU A 92 -12.85 2.53 -14.78
CA GLU A 92 -11.83 1.73 -15.46
C GLU A 92 -10.64 1.51 -14.54
N VAL A 93 -10.17 2.59 -13.89
CA VAL A 93 -9.10 2.51 -12.89
C VAL A 93 -9.54 1.65 -11.70
N ARG A 94 -10.80 1.77 -11.25
CA ARG A 94 -11.35 0.97 -10.15
C ARG A 94 -11.37 -0.52 -10.50
N THR A 95 -11.68 -0.88 -11.74
CA THR A 95 -11.62 -2.27 -12.22
C THR A 95 -10.20 -2.80 -12.19
N ALA A 96 -9.23 -2.04 -12.70
CA ALA A 96 -7.81 -2.41 -12.64
C ALA A 96 -7.29 -2.54 -11.20
N CYS A 97 -7.70 -1.63 -10.31
CA CYS A 97 -7.40 -1.71 -8.88
C CYS A 97 -8.02 -2.94 -8.21
N THR A 98 -9.22 -3.36 -8.60
CA THR A 98 -9.86 -4.58 -8.08
C THR A 98 -9.10 -5.84 -8.50
N THR A 99 -8.69 -5.95 -9.77
CA THR A 99 -7.85 -7.06 -10.23
C THR A 99 -6.51 -7.08 -9.49
N ALA A 100 -5.84 -5.93 -9.42
CA ALA A 100 -4.58 -5.81 -8.70
C ALA A 100 -4.71 -6.09 -7.20
N PHE A 101 -5.82 -5.70 -6.57
CA PHE A 101 -6.12 -6.03 -5.18
C PHE A 101 -6.12 -7.53 -4.96
N ARG A 102 -6.84 -8.29 -5.80
CA ARG A 102 -6.90 -9.76 -5.72
C ARG A 102 -5.50 -10.36 -5.84
N ASP A 103 -4.74 -9.95 -6.85
CA ASP A 103 -3.36 -10.42 -7.06
C ASP A 103 -2.46 -10.12 -5.86
N MET A 104 -2.59 -8.93 -5.27
CA MET A 104 -1.81 -8.49 -4.11
C MET A 104 -2.15 -9.24 -2.83
N VAL A 105 -3.43 -9.54 -2.59
CA VAL A 105 -3.88 -10.35 -1.45
C VAL A 105 -3.32 -11.77 -1.58
N THR A 106 -3.46 -12.37 -2.76
CA THR A 106 -2.92 -13.71 -3.06
C THR A 106 -1.40 -13.74 -2.93
N LEU A 107 -0.69 -12.76 -3.50
CA LEU A 107 0.78 -12.68 -3.45
C LEU A 107 1.30 -12.51 -2.01
N SER A 108 0.55 -11.79 -1.18
CA SER A 108 0.90 -11.59 0.22
C SER A 108 0.65 -12.83 1.08
N GLY A 109 0.12 -13.92 0.49
CA GLY A 109 -0.23 -15.15 1.21
C GLY A 109 -1.33 -14.95 2.25
N ILE A 110 -2.11 -13.88 2.12
CA ILE A 110 -3.19 -13.56 3.03
C ILE A 110 -4.34 -14.52 2.72
N GLN A 111 -4.75 -15.29 3.71
CA GLN A 111 -5.90 -16.17 3.61
C GLN A 111 -7.13 -15.50 4.19
N ASP A 112 -8.28 -15.77 3.58
CA ASP A 112 -9.57 -15.30 4.06
C ASP A 112 -9.99 -16.16 5.24
N THR A 113 -9.61 -15.72 6.44
CA THR A 113 -10.02 -16.36 7.69
C THR A 113 -11.28 -15.70 8.24
N PRO A 114 -12.14 -16.42 8.97
CA PRO A 114 -13.30 -15.84 9.64
C PRO A 114 -12.93 -14.65 10.55
N ASP A 115 -11.76 -14.70 11.19
CA ASP A 115 -11.25 -13.63 12.04
C ASP A 115 -10.93 -12.37 11.21
N LEU A 116 -10.25 -12.52 10.06
CA LEU A 116 -9.95 -11.41 9.15
C LEU A 116 -11.22 -10.76 8.60
N ILE A 117 -12.21 -11.58 8.23
CA ILE A 117 -13.52 -11.10 7.75
C ILE A 117 -14.23 -10.34 8.87
N THR A 118 -14.24 -10.88 10.09
CA THR A 118 -14.86 -10.25 11.26
C THR A 118 -14.21 -8.90 11.59
N ASP A 119 -12.89 -8.84 11.59
CA ASP A 119 -12.14 -7.59 11.82
C ASP A 119 -12.50 -6.51 10.79
N LEU A 120 -12.70 -6.86 9.52
CA LEU A 120 -13.09 -5.92 8.47
C LEU A 120 -14.54 -5.42 8.62
N PHE A 121 -15.45 -6.30 9.05
CA PHE A 121 -16.83 -5.91 9.36
C PHE A 121 -16.93 -4.99 10.57
N VAL A 122 -16.15 -5.24 11.63
CA VAL A 122 -16.08 -4.38 12.82
C VAL A 122 -15.65 -2.96 12.46
N GLU A 123 -14.85 -2.81 11.40
CA GLU A 123 -14.34 -1.54 10.92
C GLU A 123 -15.21 -0.87 9.83
N ASP A 124 -16.43 -1.38 9.58
CA ASP A 124 -17.42 -0.82 8.64
C ASP A 124 -16.91 -0.75 7.19
N ILE A 125 -16.14 -1.77 6.79
CA ILE A 125 -15.60 -1.88 5.43
C ILE A 125 -16.41 -2.88 4.63
N ASP A 126 -16.99 -2.43 3.51
CA ASP A 126 -17.67 -3.31 2.55
C ASP A 126 -16.70 -4.35 1.97
N VAL A 127 -16.84 -5.58 2.44
CA VAL A 127 -16.16 -6.75 1.88
C VAL A 127 -16.79 -7.05 0.52
N PRO A 128 -16.01 -7.08 -0.58
CA PRO A 128 -16.56 -7.42 -1.88
C PRO A 128 -17.09 -8.86 -1.89
N VAL A 129 -18.22 -9.08 -2.58
CA VAL A 129 -18.87 -10.41 -2.70
C VAL A 129 -17.96 -11.46 -3.34
N GLU A 130 -16.97 -11.03 -4.12
CA GLU A 130 -15.99 -11.91 -4.79
C GLU A 130 -14.63 -11.95 -4.08
N TRP A 131 -14.64 -11.99 -2.75
CA TRP A 131 -13.41 -12.35 -2.05
C TRP A 131 -13.07 -13.82 -2.28
#